data_AF-K0F3H8-F1
#
_entry.id   AF-K0F3H8-F1
#
_cell.length_a   1.000
_cell.length_b   1.000
_cell.length_c   1.000
_cell.angle_alpha   90.00
_cell.angle_beta   90.00
_cell.angle_gamma   90.00
#
_symmetry.space_group_name_H-M   'P 1'
#
loop_
_entity.id
_entity.type
_entity.pdbx_description
1 polymer ?
#
loop_
_entity_poly.entity_id
_entity_poly.type
_entity_poly.pdbx_seq_one_letter_code
_entity_poly.pdbx_strand_id
1 'polypeptide(L)'
;MVGPDFEIIRQLTRQMGDVNRAAMVGHGWTREIDTLLYELVRSIPREVARVRIVAGDRKADRAEVPEQALRADGEVVRYVRRPVLELWPVLLAATWELLGGKEARYRTGYDADEITAALASVTEAVREALRGSG
;
A
#
# COMPACT_ATOMS: atom_id res chain seq x y z
N MET A 1 4.50 -4.00 -9.08
CA MET A 1 4.32 -2.53 -9.04
C MET A 1 5.69 -1.86 -9.16
N VAL A 2 5.81 -0.80 -9.96
CA VAL A 2 7.07 -0.05 -10.12
C VAL A 2 7.26 0.94 -8.97
N GLY A 3 8.50 1.38 -8.75
CA GLY A 3 8.87 2.30 -7.67
C GLY A 3 8.04 3.59 -7.59
N PRO A 4 7.86 4.33 -8.70
CA PRO A 4 7.09 5.57 -8.69
C PRO A 4 5.64 5.39 -8.23
N ASP A 5 4.94 4.39 -8.77
CA ASP A 5 3.57 4.05 -8.32
C ASP A 5 3.56 3.74 -6.82
N PHE A 6 4.56 3.00 -6.33
CA PHE A 6 4.63 2.66 -4.92
C PHE A 6 4.82 3.88 -4.02
N GLU A 7 5.56 4.91 -4.45
CA GLU A 7 5.68 6.15 -3.67
C GLU A 7 4.32 6.82 -3.51
N ILE A 8 3.52 6.88 -4.57
CA ILE A 8 2.16 7.43 -4.53
C ILE A 8 1.30 6.62 -3.54
N ILE A 9 1.35 5.29 -3.64
CA ILE A 9 0.64 4.40 -2.72
C ILE A 9 1.11 4.57 -1.27
N ARG A 10 2.41 4.77 -1.04
CA ARG A 10 2.94 5.06 0.30
C ARG A 10 2.32 6.33 0.85
N GLN A 11 2.31 7.41 0.08
CA GLN A 11 1.75 8.68 0.54
C GLN A 11 0.26 8.56 0.83
N LEU A 12 -0.49 7.88 -0.04
CA LEU A 12 -1.92 7.66 0.15
C LEU A 12 -2.22 6.75 1.35
N THR A 13 -1.43 5.69 1.56
CA THR A 13 -1.55 4.80 2.73
C THR A 13 -1.37 5.59 4.04
N ARG A 14 -0.46 6.56 4.07
CA ARG A 14 -0.25 7.41 5.26
C ARG A 14 -1.43 8.31 5.59
N GLN A 15 -2.32 8.59 4.63
CA GLN A 15 -3.51 9.42 4.85
C GLN A 15 -4.71 8.64 5.39
N MET A 16 -4.66 7.30 5.42
CA MET A 16 -5.80 6.46 5.85
C MET A 16 -6.31 6.82 7.25
N GLY A 17 -5.39 7.06 8.19
CA GLY A 17 -5.72 7.45 9.56
C GLY A 17 -6.28 8.87 9.70
N ASP A 18 -6.12 9.71 8.67
CA ASP A 18 -6.42 11.15 8.68
C ASP A 18 -7.65 11.53 7.84
N VAL A 19 -8.27 10.56 7.16
CA VAL A 19 -9.59 10.71 6.53
C VAL A 19 -10.72 10.35 7.52
N ASN A 20 -11.97 10.54 7.11
CA ASN A 20 -13.13 10.25 7.97
C ASN A 20 -13.14 8.77 8.42
N ARG A 21 -12.66 8.52 9.64
CA ARG A 21 -12.52 7.18 10.22
C ARG A 21 -13.83 6.42 10.28
N ALA A 22 -14.94 7.11 10.55
CA ALA A 22 -16.25 6.46 10.62
C ALA A 22 -16.66 5.86 9.27
N ALA A 23 -16.37 6.55 8.16
CA ALA A 23 -16.59 6.02 6.82
C ALA A 23 -15.65 4.84 6.53
N MET A 24 -14.37 4.97 6.89
CA MET A 24 -13.36 3.93 6.65
C MET A 24 -13.66 2.60 7.38
N VAL A 25 -14.27 2.64 8.56
CA VAL A 25 -14.67 1.42 9.30
C VAL A 25 -15.65 0.57 8.47
N GLY A 26 -16.53 1.19 7.67
CA GLY A 26 -17.43 0.48 6.75
C GLY A 26 -16.71 -0.30 5.65
N HIS A 27 -15.46 0.07 5.35
CA HIS A 27 -14.58 -0.60 4.38
C HIS A 27 -13.61 -1.61 5.03
N GLY A 28 -13.80 -1.93 6.32
CA GLY A 28 -12.94 -2.87 7.05
C GLY A 28 -11.70 -2.23 7.69
N TRP A 29 -11.62 -0.90 7.73
CA TRP A 29 -10.53 -0.23 8.45
C TRP A 29 -10.61 -0.53 9.94
N THR A 30 -9.47 -0.91 10.51
CA THR A 30 -9.25 -0.96 11.95
C THR A 30 -7.89 -0.34 12.26
N ARG A 31 -7.69 0.08 13.52
CA ARG A 31 -6.39 0.61 13.95
C ARG A 31 -5.25 -0.41 13.76
N GLU A 32 -5.55 -1.69 13.88
CA GLU A 32 -4.57 -2.76 13.63
C GLU A 32 -4.19 -2.82 12.16
N ILE A 33 -5.17 -2.82 11.24
CA ILE A 33 -4.92 -2.81 9.79
C ILE A 33 -4.14 -1.54 9.38
N ASP A 34 -4.53 -0.39 9.90
CA ASP A 34 -3.85 0.90 9.67
C ASP A 34 -2.37 0.83 10.08
N THR A 35 -2.10 0.31 11.28
CA THR A 35 -0.72 0.16 11.80
C THR A 35 0.09 -0.79 10.92
N LEU A 36 -0.48 -1.94 10.54
CA LEU A 36 0.20 -2.92 9.69
C LEU A 36 0.53 -2.35 8.31
N LEU A 37 -0.40 -1.63 7.69
CA LEU A 37 -0.18 -0.99 6.39
C LEU A 37 0.83 0.15 6.48
N TYR A 38 0.76 0.96 7.53
CA TYR A 38 1.73 2.02 7.77
C TYR A 38 3.15 1.47 7.94
N GLU A 39 3.32 0.42 8.76
CA GLU A 39 4.60 -0.26 8.95
C GLU A 39 5.11 -0.90 7.65
N LEU A 40 4.22 -1.54 6.87
CA LEU A 40 4.56 -2.11 5.56
C LEU A 40 5.15 -1.04 4.63
N VAL A 41 4.45 0.08 4.43
CA VAL A 41 4.92 1.11 3.49
C VAL A 41 6.16 1.86 3.98
N ARG A 42 6.37 1.90 5.30
CA ARG A 42 7.58 2.44 5.92
C ARG A 42 8.78 1.50 5.78
N SER A 43 8.54 0.18 5.73
CA SER A 43 9.60 -0.83 5.62
C SER A 43 10.26 -0.87 4.24
N ILE A 44 9.62 -0.29 3.22
CA ILE A 44 10.11 -0.27 1.84
C ILE A 44 10.94 1.02 1.66
N PRO A 45 12.17 0.97 1.13
CA PRO A 45 13.00 2.15 0.84
C PRO A 45 12.35 3.13 -0.13
N ARG A 46 12.78 4.40 -0.12
CA ARG A 46 12.27 5.42 -1.06
C ARG A 46 12.64 5.12 -2.51
N GLU A 47 13.91 4.77 -2.72
CA GLU A 47 14.45 4.48 -4.04
C GLU A 47 14.44 2.98 -4.26
N VAL A 48 13.31 2.47 -4.75
CA VAL A 48 13.14 1.07 -5.15
C VAL A 48 12.76 1.02 -6.62
N ALA A 49 13.34 0.08 -7.37
CA ALA A 49 12.96 -0.08 -8.78
C ALA A 49 11.58 -0.74 -8.90
N ARG A 50 11.34 -1.75 -8.07
CA ARG A 50 10.12 -2.56 -8.08
C ARG A 50 9.74 -3.03 -6.69
N VAL A 51 8.44 -3.05 -6.41
CA VAL A 51 7.89 -3.71 -5.23
C VAL A 51 7.08 -4.93 -5.68
N ARG A 52 7.40 -6.07 -5.08
CA ARG A 52 6.67 -7.33 -5.22
C ARG A 52 6.04 -7.69 -3.88
N ILE A 53 4.72 -7.76 -3.87
CA ILE A 53 3.97 -8.24 -2.72
C ILE A 53 3.73 -9.74 -2.89
N VAL A 54 3.84 -10.49 -1.80
CA VAL A 54 3.50 -11.91 -1.75
C VAL A 54 2.53 -12.12 -0.61
N ALA A 55 1.38 -12.76 -0.89
CA ALA A 55 0.47 -13.14 0.17
C ALA A 55 1.03 -14.37 0.90
N GLY A 56 0.95 -14.38 2.23
CA GLY A 56 1.41 -15.52 3.01
C GLY A 56 0.87 -15.51 4.43
N ASP A 57 0.76 -16.70 5.02
CA ASP A 57 0.26 -16.88 6.39
C ASP A 57 1.35 -16.67 7.45
N ARG A 58 2.61 -16.49 7.02
CA ARG A 58 3.70 -16.13 7.91
C ARG A 58 3.43 -14.72 8.49
N LYS A 59 3.91 -14.47 9.72
CA LYS A 59 3.87 -13.13 10.32
C LYS A 59 4.45 -12.15 9.29
N ALA A 60 3.70 -11.10 8.95
CA ALA A 60 4.16 -10.05 8.05
C ALA A 60 5.57 -9.62 8.44
N ASP A 61 6.43 -9.37 7.45
CA ASP A 61 7.82 -9.00 7.69
C ASP A 61 7.87 -7.88 8.74
N ARG A 62 8.48 -8.13 9.89
CA ARG A 62 8.65 -7.09 10.91
C ARG A 62 9.47 -5.97 10.29
N ALA A 63 9.05 -4.72 10.51
CA ALA A 63 9.74 -3.51 10.06
C ALA A 63 11.21 -3.42 10.52
N GLU A 64 11.63 -4.28 11.45
CA GLU A 64 13.00 -4.42 11.97
C GLU A 64 13.93 -5.28 11.12
N VAL A 65 13.55 -5.65 9.89
CA VAL A 65 14.51 -6.15 8.89
C VAL A 65 14.84 -5.03 7.89
N PRO A 66 15.56 -3.97 8.31
CA PRO A 66 16.10 -3.03 7.36
C PRO A 66 17.09 -3.79 6.46
N GLU A 67 17.01 -3.56 5.16
CA GLU A 67 18.02 -3.93 4.15
C GLU A 67 18.01 -5.34 3.54
N GLN A 68 17.47 -6.40 4.17
CA GLN A 68 17.66 -7.77 3.65
C GLN A 68 16.82 -8.26 2.46
N ALA A 69 16.17 -7.38 1.70
CA ALA A 69 15.50 -7.82 0.47
C ALA A 69 15.54 -6.81 -0.67
N LEU A 70 16.55 -5.95 -0.73
CA LEU A 70 16.90 -5.32 -2.01
C LEU A 70 17.65 -6.37 -2.81
N ARG A 71 16.96 -7.00 -3.77
CA ARG A 71 17.60 -7.85 -4.76
C ARG A 71 18.55 -7.00 -5.60
N ALA A 72 19.53 -7.65 -6.23
CA ALA A 72 20.55 -6.95 -7.03
C ALA A 72 19.97 -6.11 -8.18
N ASP A 73 18.72 -6.37 -8.58
CA ASP A 73 17.95 -5.64 -9.60
C ASP A 73 17.14 -4.45 -9.03
N GLY A 74 17.23 -4.17 -7.73
CA GLY A 74 16.44 -3.13 -7.08
C GLY A 74 15.00 -3.56 -6.73
N GLU A 75 14.66 -4.84 -6.86
CA GLU A 75 13.37 -5.39 -6.43
C GLU A 75 13.33 -5.56 -4.91
N VAL A 76 12.25 -5.11 -4.29
CA VAL A 76 11.91 -5.37 -2.90
C VAL A 76 10.72 -6.32 -2.81
N VAL A 77 10.91 -7.43 -2.10
CA VAL A 77 9.84 -8.41 -1.82
C VAL A 77 9.32 -8.20 -0.39
N ARG A 78 7.99 -8.18 -0.23
CA ARG A 78 7.33 -8.13 1.09
C ARG A 78 6.24 -9.17 1.21
N TYR A 79 6.24 -9.87 2.34
CA TYR A 79 5.20 -10.82 2.70
C TYR A 79 4.13 -10.14 3.55
N VAL A 80 2.89 -10.23 3.09
CA VAL A 80 1.73 -9.60 3.72
C VAL A 80 0.67 -10.66 3.96
N ARG A 81 0.01 -10.60 5.13
CA ARG A 81 -1.10 -11.52 5.43
C ARG A 81 -2.25 -11.26 4.46
N ARG A 82 -2.85 -12.34 3.94
CA ARG A 82 -3.97 -12.28 2.98
C ARG A 82 -5.07 -11.29 3.38
N PRO A 83 -5.61 -11.29 4.63
CA PRO A 83 -6.68 -10.36 4.99
C PRO A 83 -6.28 -8.88 4.91
N VAL A 84 -5.02 -8.56 5.25
CA VAL A 84 -4.50 -7.19 5.14
C VAL A 84 -4.35 -6.80 3.67
N LEU A 85 -3.87 -7.74 2.86
CA LEU A 85 -3.66 -7.54 1.43
C LEU A 85 -4.97 -7.31 0.67
N GLU A 86 -6.02 -8.05 1.01
CA GLU A 86 -7.36 -7.91 0.42
C GLU A 86 -7.98 -6.54 0.72
N LEU A 87 -7.77 -6.03 1.94
CA LEU A 87 -8.30 -4.74 2.37
C LEU A 87 -7.53 -3.56 1.77
N TRP A 88 -6.24 -3.72 1.47
CA TRP A 88 -5.39 -2.58 1.14
C TRP A 88 -5.86 -1.75 -0.07
N PRO A 89 -6.19 -2.33 -1.24
CA PRO A 89 -6.72 -1.56 -2.36
C PRO A 89 -8.08 -0.92 -2.06
N VAL A 90 -8.94 -1.61 -1.30
CA VAL A 90 -10.28 -1.11 -0.92
C VAL A 90 -10.13 0.14 -0.06
N LEU A 91 -9.25 0.09 0.95
CA LEU A 91 -8.98 1.22 1.83
C LEU A 91 -8.32 2.37 1.09
N LEU A 92 -7.42 2.10 0.14
CA LEU A 92 -6.81 3.15 -0.68
C LEU A 92 -7.84 3.84 -1.58
N ALA A 93 -8.73 3.08 -2.22
CA ALA A 93 -9.79 3.63 -3.04
C ALA A 93 -10.75 4.51 -2.21
N ALA A 94 -11.15 4.04 -1.03
CA ALA A 94 -11.98 4.83 -0.11
C ALA A 94 -11.25 6.10 0.37
N THR A 95 -9.95 6.02 0.67
CA THR A 95 -9.14 7.18 1.05
C THR A 95 -9.08 8.21 -0.08
N TRP A 96 -8.87 7.75 -1.32
CA TRP A 96 -8.87 8.61 -2.51
C TRP A 96 -10.23 9.30 -2.72
N GLU A 97 -11.32 8.56 -2.62
CA GLU A 97 -12.68 9.10 -2.74
C GLU A 97 -12.98 10.15 -1.67
N LEU A 98 -12.61 9.88 -0.41
CA LEU A 98 -12.84 10.78 0.71
C LEU A 98 -12.00 12.06 0.66
N LEU A 99 -10.77 12.00 0.15
CA LEU A 99 -9.94 13.18 -0.04
C LEU A 99 -10.44 14.01 -1.24
N GLY A 100 -10.71 13.33 -2.35
CA GLY A 100 -10.91 13.97 -3.64
C GLY A 100 -9.63 14.60 -4.21
N GLY A 101 -9.63 14.93 -5.50
CA GLY A 101 -8.40 15.27 -6.23
C GLY A 101 -7.64 16.50 -5.72
N LYS A 102 -8.35 17.53 -5.23
CA LYS A 102 -7.68 18.74 -4.72
C LYS A 102 -6.92 18.47 -3.42
N GLU A 103 -7.58 17.83 -2.46
CA GLU A 103 -6.98 17.55 -1.14
C GLU A 103 -5.88 16.50 -1.27
N ALA A 104 -6.10 15.46 -2.06
CA ALA A 104 -5.09 14.44 -2.31
C ALA A 104 -3.84 15.03 -2.96
N ARG A 105 -3.97 15.95 -3.92
CA ARG A 105 -2.82 16.66 -4.48
C ARG A 105 -2.10 17.50 -3.44
N TYR A 106 -2.84 18.20 -2.59
CA TYR A 106 -2.25 18.99 -1.51
C TYR A 106 -1.44 18.13 -0.52
N ARG A 107 -1.97 16.96 -0.13
CA ARG A 107 -1.35 16.09 0.88
C ARG A 107 -0.25 15.18 0.35
N THR A 108 -0.38 14.70 -0.89
CA THR A 108 0.53 13.70 -1.46
C THR A 108 1.50 14.28 -2.48
N GLY A 109 1.18 15.44 -3.06
CA GLY A 109 1.95 16.06 -4.14
C GLY A 109 1.58 15.58 -5.55
N TYR A 110 0.76 14.54 -5.68
CA TYR A 110 0.43 13.89 -6.95
C TYR A 110 -0.93 14.31 -7.49
N ASP A 111 -1.07 14.31 -8.81
CA ASP A 111 -2.35 14.59 -9.45
C ASP A 111 -3.30 13.38 -9.50
N ALA A 112 -4.51 13.61 -10.00
CA ALA A 112 -5.56 12.59 -10.03
C ALA A 112 -5.23 11.42 -10.97
N ASP A 113 -4.52 11.68 -12.06
CA ASP A 113 -4.19 10.66 -13.05
C ASP A 113 -3.07 9.77 -12.52
N GLU A 114 -2.06 10.38 -11.89
CA GLU A 114 -0.98 9.67 -11.18
C GLU A 114 -1.54 8.75 -10.08
N ILE A 115 -2.45 9.26 -9.24
CA ILE A 115 -3.06 8.48 -8.16
C ILE A 115 -3.92 7.35 -8.73
N THR A 116 -4.72 7.62 -9.77
CA THR A 116 -5.56 6.59 -10.40
C THR A 116 -4.72 5.48 -11.03
N ALA A 117 -3.61 5.82 -11.70
CA ALA A 117 -2.68 4.84 -12.25
C ALA A 117 -2.01 4.00 -11.14
N ALA A 118 -1.56 4.64 -10.06
CA ALA A 118 -0.96 3.95 -8.92
C ALA A 118 -1.97 3.00 -8.23
N LEU A 119 -3.22 3.42 -8.07
CA LEU A 119 -4.31 2.59 -7.54
C LEU A 119 -4.56 1.34 -8.41
N ALA A 120 -4.53 1.48 -9.73
CA ALA A 120 -4.63 0.34 -10.64
C ALA A 120 -3.43 -0.61 -10.49
N SER A 121 -2.22 -0.05 -10.39
CA SER A 121 -0.96 -0.80 -10.23
C SER A 121 -0.93 -1.64 -8.94
N VAL A 122 -1.35 -1.07 -7.80
CA VAL A 122 -1.42 -1.83 -6.53
C VAL A 122 -2.56 -2.85 -6.55
N THR A 123 -3.69 -2.53 -7.19
CA THR A 123 -4.82 -3.47 -7.31
C THR A 123 -4.40 -4.72 -8.08
N GLU A 124 -3.71 -4.57 -9.21
CA GLU A 124 -3.20 -5.73 -9.94
C GLU A 124 -2.09 -6.46 -9.18
N ALA A 125 -1.17 -5.75 -8.53
CA ALA A 125 -0.15 -6.39 -7.71
C ALA A 125 -0.75 -7.25 -6.58
N VAL A 126 -1.82 -6.77 -5.94
CA VAL A 126 -2.58 -7.52 -4.94
C VAL A 126 -3.27 -8.73 -5.55
N ARG A 127 -3.95 -8.57 -6.70
CA ARG A 127 -4.61 -9.68 -7.41
C ARG A 127 -3.61 -10.78 -7.78
N GLU A 128 -2.46 -10.41 -8.35
CA GLU A 128 -1.39 -11.35 -8.68
C GLU A 128 -0.89 -12.10 -7.44
N ALA A 129 -0.64 -11.37 -6.35
CA ALA A 129 -0.18 -11.96 -5.09
C ALA A 129 -1.20 -12.95 -4.52
N LEU A 130 -2.49 -12.63 -4.55
CA LEU A 130 -3.55 -13.52 -4.08
C LEU A 130 -3.71 -14.77 -4.97
N ARG A 131 -3.60 -14.64 -6.30
CA ARG A 131 -3.64 -15.79 -7.23
C ARG A 131 -2.46 -16.75 -7.02
N GLY A 132 -1.26 -16.22 -6.78
CA GLY A 132 -0.06 -17.02 -6.57
C GLY A 132 0.01 -17.73 -5.22
N SER A 133 -0.98 -17.51 -4.34
CA SER A 133 -0.99 -18.02 -2.98
C SER A 133 -1.90 -19.24 -2.78
N GLY A 134 -2.74 -19.59 -3.76
CA GLY A 134 -3.65 -20.75 -3.72
C GLY A 134 -3.00 -21.99 -4.30
#